data_AF-A0A521I669-F1
#
_entry.id   AF-A0A521I669-F1
#
_cell.length_a   1.000
_cell.length_b   1.000
_cell.length_c   1.000
_cell.angle_alpha   90.00
_cell.angle_beta   90.00
_cell.angle_gamma   90.00
#
_symmetry.space_group_name_H-M   'P 1'
#
loop_
_entity.id
_entity.type
_entity.pdbx_description
1 polymer ?
#
loop_
_entity_poly.entity_id
_entity_poly.type
_entity_poly.pdbx_seq_one_letter_code
_entity_poly.pdbx_strand_id
1 'polypeptide(L)'
;MNIKLTTFLVLVLGLLLFGCASAATKTNVPAKIARPSSPQLASAYPFPISTEEPTILTPTPTLSTNVSITATETLTATNILTATITPTPTTPPPLPLRDDLESLELQDFPRPQDDNGLGIHFLATGYYNEEDLDKQIARMKELHLKWATVVYTDENHLEIAARKFSEAGIFVVWRKALKPYQKYFSWQRDIDIIKKYNLPPYMQLYNEAELEVEWDDQPQDRDLFMRNLLTAAKDVYNAGGYPGIQLLDEDWLREFINQVYARKGEALFHRMFFIPHAYGVNHPPEYQEDTTGVLGFRAYATIFFKRLGFVPPFIVGEGGWKIGSAEDNRYPKITDELHRDYTLAVYDWFRTGKLSNGAKLPDYLFAFNMWMLSGPDEAGAWYDSSFGDRTLTIDAVKKIPPFVRKFRWDK
;
A
#
# COMPACT_ATOMS: atom_id res chain seq x y z
N MET A 1 12.61 -34.19 -79.57
CA MET A 1 13.72 -34.97 -78.96
C MET A 1 13.12 -35.70 -77.76
N ASN A 2 13.04 -37.02 -77.92
CA ASN A 2 12.54 -38.08 -77.03
C ASN A 2 13.26 -38.08 -75.65
N ILE A 3 12.78 -38.63 -74.53
CA ILE A 3 11.63 -39.45 -74.14
C ILE A 3 11.45 -39.34 -72.60
N LYS A 4 10.22 -39.66 -72.18
CA LYS A 4 9.60 -39.83 -70.86
C LYS A 4 10.38 -40.63 -69.79
N LEU A 5 9.87 -40.58 -68.55
CA LEU A 5 9.30 -41.69 -67.74
C LEU A 5 9.81 -41.66 -66.27
N THR A 6 9.03 -41.19 -65.28
CA THR A 6 8.10 -41.94 -64.39
C THR A 6 8.76 -42.97 -63.46
N THR A 7 8.18 -43.12 -62.24
CA THR A 7 8.14 -44.33 -61.37
C THR A 7 9.36 -44.53 -60.45
N PHE A 8 9.32 -45.07 -59.22
CA PHE A 8 8.41 -45.24 -58.07
C PHE A 8 9.25 -46.05 -57.05
N LEU A 9 8.92 -45.97 -55.75
CA LEU A 9 9.08 -47.01 -54.72
C LEU A 9 10.49 -47.53 -54.28
N VAL A 10 10.80 -47.27 -53.00
CA VAL A 10 10.85 -48.27 -51.89
C VAL A 10 12.11 -49.12 -51.59
N LEU A 11 12.48 -49.05 -50.29
CA LEU A 11 13.13 -50.05 -49.41
C LEU A 11 14.58 -50.48 -49.75
N VAL A 12 15.49 -50.85 -48.83
CA VAL A 12 15.51 -51.05 -47.38
C VAL A 12 16.98 -51.32 -46.93
N LEU A 13 17.21 -51.35 -45.61
CA LEU A 13 18.35 -51.94 -44.85
C LEU A 13 19.71 -51.24 -44.93
N GLY A 14 20.52 -51.14 -43.86
CA GLY A 14 20.51 -51.84 -42.57
C GLY A 14 20.83 -50.91 -41.40
N LEU A 15 20.21 -51.10 -40.23
CA LEU A 15 20.41 -52.16 -39.22
C LEU A 15 21.52 -51.78 -38.23
N LEU A 16 21.11 -51.70 -36.95
CA LEU A 16 21.76 -52.13 -35.70
C LEU A 16 21.75 -51.01 -34.64
N LEU A 17 20.74 -51.01 -33.75
CA LEU A 17 20.71 -51.69 -32.43
C LEU A 17 21.60 -50.94 -31.43
N PHE A 18 21.14 -50.40 -30.30
CA PHE A 18 20.14 -50.82 -29.28
C PHE A 18 19.54 -49.54 -28.65
N GLY A 19 18.25 -49.35 -28.33
CA GLY A 19 17.23 -50.26 -27.77
C GLY A 19 17.46 -50.42 -26.25
N CYS A 20 16.54 -50.24 -25.30
CA CYS A 20 15.10 -49.98 -25.20
C CYS A 20 14.87 -49.53 -23.72
N ALA A 21 13.90 -48.67 -23.38
CA ALA A 21 12.49 -48.98 -23.13
C ALA A 21 12.31 -50.22 -22.20
N SER A 22 11.52 -50.24 -21.13
CA SER A 22 10.20 -49.68 -20.88
C SER A 22 9.80 -49.96 -19.42
N ALA A 23 8.73 -49.32 -18.97
CA ALA A 23 7.49 -49.97 -18.48
C ALA A 23 6.98 -49.41 -17.15
N ALA A 24 5.69 -49.09 -17.19
CA ALA A 24 4.84 -48.75 -16.07
C ALA A 24 4.75 -49.90 -15.05
N THR A 25 4.71 -49.58 -13.76
CA THR A 25 3.87 -50.31 -12.80
C THR A 25 3.50 -49.42 -11.60
N LYS A 26 2.35 -49.76 -11.03
CA LYS A 26 1.59 -49.15 -9.94
C LYS A 26 2.35 -48.98 -8.61
N THR A 27 1.76 -48.11 -7.79
CA THR A 27 1.80 -48.03 -6.31
C THR A 27 3.13 -47.69 -5.65
N ASN A 28 3.24 -46.45 -5.15
CA ASN A 28 3.24 -46.18 -3.71
C ASN A 28 3.11 -44.67 -3.47
N VAL A 29 2.16 -44.30 -2.62
CA VAL A 29 2.03 -42.96 -2.03
C VAL A 29 3.23 -42.74 -1.12
N PRO A 30 4.05 -41.68 -1.30
CA PRO A 30 4.89 -41.19 -0.24
C PRO A 30 4.24 -39.98 0.43
N ALA A 31 4.27 -40.03 1.76
CA ALA A 31 3.97 -39.02 2.75
C ALA A 31 3.86 -37.56 2.27
N LYS A 32 2.69 -36.98 2.52
CA LYS A 32 2.46 -35.67 3.16
C LYS A 32 3.70 -34.75 3.15
N ILE A 33 3.88 -34.03 2.04
CA ILE A 33 4.83 -32.92 1.95
C ILE A 33 4.38 -31.89 2.99
N ALA A 34 5.25 -31.62 3.95
CA ALA A 34 5.03 -30.63 4.98
C ALA A 34 4.84 -29.24 4.34
N ARG A 35 3.85 -28.51 4.85
CA ARG A 35 3.58 -27.10 4.52
C ARG A 35 4.86 -26.27 4.62
N PRO A 36 5.17 -25.39 3.65
CA PRO A 36 5.94 -24.21 3.99
C PRO A 36 5.11 -23.38 4.97
N SER A 37 5.64 -23.17 6.18
CA SER A 37 5.13 -22.17 7.10
C SER A 37 5.30 -20.80 6.47
N SER A 38 4.19 -20.08 6.27
CA SER A 38 4.19 -18.65 6.04
C SER A 38 5.02 -17.95 7.12
N PRO A 39 5.76 -16.88 6.80
CA PRO A 39 6.53 -16.15 7.80
C PRO A 39 5.60 -15.70 8.91
N GLN A 40 5.95 -16.07 10.15
CA GLN A 40 5.32 -15.56 11.36
C GLN A 40 5.45 -14.05 11.35
N LEU A 41 4.31 -13.34 11.29
CA LEU A 41 4.23 -11.98 11.79
C LEU A 41 4.67 -12.04 13.26
N ALA A 42 5.91 -11.62 13.51
CA ALA A 42 6.40 -11.46 14.86
C ALA A 42 5.51 -10.43 15.54
N SER A 43 4.79 -10.88 16.57
CA SER A 43 4.03 -10.08 17.52
C SER A 43 4.79 -8.80 17.90
N ALA A 44 4.46 -7.69 17.27
CA ALA A 44 4.82 -6.38 17.76
C ALA A 44 3.99 -6.13 19.03
N TYR A 45 4.68 -5.65 20.08
CA TYR A 45 4.16 -5.43 21.42
C TYR A 45 2.79 -4.71 21.43
N PRO A 46 1.82 -5.13 22.28
CA PRO A 46 0.55 -4.44 22.38
C PRO A 46 0.76 -3.10 23.09
N PHE A 47 0.79 -2.02 22.31
CA PHE A 47 0.62 -0.67 22.86
C PHE A 47 -0.89 -0.38 22.92
N PRO A 48 -1.40 0.08 24.08
CA PRO A 48 -2.82 0.41 24.19
C PRO A 48 -3.18 1.54 23.24
N ILE A 49 -4.22 1.33 22.42
CA ILE A 49 -4.81 2.40 21.62
C ILE A 49 -5.40 3.45 22.57
N SER A 50 -4.99 4.70 22.40
CA SER A 50 -5.68 5.85 22.96
C SER A 50 -7.10 5.92 22.38
N THR A 51 -8.11 5.71 23.21
CA THR A 51 -9.53 5.77 22.83
C THR A 51 -10.04 7.18 22.59
N GLU A 52 -9.24 8.21 22.90
CA GLU A 52 -9.58 9.60 22.58
C GLU A 52 -9.47 9.83 21.07
N GLU A 53 -10.63 9.86 20.41
CA GLU A 53 -10.81 10.53 19.13
C GLU A 53 -10.25 11.95 19.26
N PRO A 54 -9.47 12.48 18.28
CA PRO A 54 -9.01 13.85 18.33
C PRO A 54 -10.23 14.77 18.37
N THR A 55 -10.58 15.20 19.58
CA THR A 55 -11.62 16.20 19.80
C THR A 55 -11.03 17.48 19.24
N ILE A 56 -11.70 18.06 18.25
CA ILE A 56 -11.35 19.35 17.66
C ILE A 56 -11.48 20.41 18.76
N LEU A 57 -10.44 20.58 19.56
CA LEU A 57 -10.32 21.66 20.52
C LEU A 57 -9.55 22.78 19.83
N THR A 58 -10.24 23.88 19.61
CA THR A 58 -9.68 25.15 19.12
C THR A 58 -8.52 25.57 20.05
N PRO A 59 -7.29 25.78 19.55
CA PRO A 59 -6.19 26.15 20.42
C PRO A 59 -6.37 27.59 20.94
N THR A 60 -6.40 27.72 22.27
CA THR A 60 -6.19 29.00 22.96
C THR A 60 -4.67 29.22 23.10
N PRO A 61 -4.12 30.41 22.77
CA PRO A 61 -2.68 30.62 22.78
C PRO A 61 -2.16 30.79 24.21
N THR A 62 -1.17 29.98 24.60
CA THR A 62 -0.46 30.14 25.88
C THR A 62 0.80 30.97 25.68
N LEU A 63 0.94 32.03 26.48
CA LEU A 63 2.08 32.94 26.50
C LEU A 63 3.38 32.23 26.94
N SER A 64 4.47 32.57 26.26
CA SER A 64 5.85 32.22 26.58
C SER A 64 6.36 33.04 27.78
N THR A 65 6.98 32.39 28.75
CA THR A 65 7.80 33.03 29.78
C THR A 65 9.24 32.56 29.66
N ASN A 66 10.11 33.46 29.21
CA ASN A 66 11.56 33.32 29.23
C ASN A 66 12.08 33.44 30.67
N VAL A 67 12.92 32.49 31.09
CA VAL A 67 13.76 32.63 32.28
C VAL A 67 15.21 32.72 31.83
N SER A 68 15.83 33.87 32.12
CA SER A 68 17.24 34.15 31.87
C SER A 68 18.04 33.78 33.11
N ILE A 69 19.12 33.01 32.95
CA ILE A 69 20.08 32.74 34.04
C ILE A 69 21.47 33.19 33.55
N THR A 70 22.06 34.13 34.28
CA THR A 70 23.41 34.65 34.08
C THR A 70 24.37 33.89 34.98
N ALA A 71 25.48 33.40 34.43
CA ALA A 71 26.65 33.04 35.20
C ALA A 71 27.92 33.43 34.44
N THR A 72 28.74 34.23 35.12
CA THR A 72 30.04 34.76 34.68
C THR A 72 31.13 33.93 35.32
N GLU A 73 32.03 33.32 34.54
CA GLU A 73 33.39 33.04 35.00
C GLU A 73 34.40 33.19 33.86
N THR A 74 35.50 33.84 34.20
CA THR A 74 36.64 34.20 33.36
C THR A 74 37.79 33.27 33.69
N LEU A 75 38.35 32.53 32.72
CA LEU A 75 39.66 31.90 32.86
C LEU A 75 40.44 31.88 31.54
N THR A 76 41.75 31.90 31.73
CA THR A 76 42.85 32.41 30.91
C THR A 76 43.23 31.53 29.70
N ALA A 77 43.61 32.18 28.61
CA ALA A 77 44.02 31.60 27.34
C ALA A 77 45.31 30.76 27.43
N THR A 78 45.31 29.60 26.77
CA THR A 78 46.51 28.88 26.32
C THR A 78 46.35 28.58 24.83
N ASN A 79 47.18 29.21 24.00
CA ASN A 79 47.18 29.05 22.54
C ASN A 79 47.70 27.65 22.16
N ILE A 80 46.78 26.74 21.84
CA ILE A 80 47.07 25.53 21.07
C ILE A 80 46.47 25.76 19.69
N LEU A 81 47.29 25.66 18.64
CA LEU A 81 46.83 25.64 17.25
C LEU A 81 45.98 24.39 17.03
N THR A 82 44.69 24.49 17.35
CA THR A 82 43.69 23.48 17.02
C THR A 82 43.33 23.66 15.56
N ALA A 83 43.51 22.62 14.74
CA ALA A 83 42.93 22.59 13.42
C ALA A 83 41.43 22.89 13.55
N THR A 84 40.97 23.95 12.88
CA THR A 84 39.55 24.31 12.83
C THR A 84 38.82 23.16 12.14
N ILE A 85 38.30 22.22 12.94
CA ILE A 85 37.26 21.31 12.50
C ILE A 85 36.06 22.22 12.32
N THR A 86 35.81 22.67 11.09
CA THR A 86 34.58 23.37 10.76
C THR A 86 33.44 22.47 11.22
N PRO A 87 32.60 22.88 12.20
CA PRO A 87 31.48 22.06 12.62
C PRO A 87 30.64 21.82 11.37
N THR A 88 30.48 20.54 11.01
CA THR A 88 29.51 20.14 9.99
C THR A 88 28.19 20.78 10.37
N PRO A 89 27.50 21.50 9.46
CA PRO A 89 26.25 22.17 9.79
C PRO A 89 25.32 21.17 10.47
N THR A 90 24.92 21.48 11.71
CA THR A 90 24.12 20.61 12.58
C THR A 90 22.69 20.41 12.05
N THR A 91 22.31 21.15 11.00
CA THR A 91 21.00 21.09 10.36
C THR A 91 21.13 20.48 8.96
N PRO A 92 20.32 19.45 8.62
CA PRO A 92 20.35 18.88 7.29
C PRO A 92 19.94 19.93 6.23
N PRO A 93 20.40 19.79 4.97
CA PRO A 93 20.04 20.73 3.91
C PRO A 93 18.51 20.74 3.69
N PRO A 94 17.91 21.89 3.33
CA PRO A 94 16.49 21.97 3.05
C PRO A 94 16.04 20.99 1.95
N LEU A 95 14.81 20.49 2.04
CA LEU A 95 14.19 19.65 1.04
C LEU A 95 13.74 20.57 -0.11
N PRO A 96 14.30 20.46 -1.33
CA PRO A 96 14.00 21.40 -2.40
C PRO A 96 12.66 21.02 -3.04
N LEU A 97 11.59 21.58 -2.49
CA LEU A 97 10.22 21.45 -2.98
C LEU A 97 9.86 22.68 -3.83
N ARG A 98 9.09 22.45 -4.89
CA ARG A 98 8.44 23.49 -5.68
C ARG A 98 7.48 24.31 -4.83
N ASP A 99 7.52 25.62 -4.99
CA ASP A 99 6.67 26.61 -4.31
C ASP A 99 5.45 27.06 -5.14
N ASP A 100 5.38 26.65 -6.40
CA ASP A 100 4.28 26.95 -7.32
C ASP A 100 3.12 25.95 -7.24
N LEU A 101 3.27 24.86 -6.47
CA LEU A 101 2.21 23.88 -6.26
C LEU A 101 1.29 24.30 -5.13
N GLU A 102 -0.02 24.30 -5.40
CA GLU A 102 -1.05 24.64 -4.43
C GLU A 102 -1.07 23.65 -3.24
N SER A 103 -1.22 24.18 -2.04
CA SER A 103 -1.54 23.41 -0.83
C SER A 103 -2.95 22.86 -0.93
N LEU A 104 -3.15 21.57 -0.66
CA LEU A 104 -4.49 20.98 -0.68
C LEU A 104 -5.02 20.81 0.75
N GLU A 105 -6.27 21.21 0.95
CA GLU A 105 -7.05 20.75 2.09
C GLU A 105 -7.65 19.39 1.79
N LEU A 106 -8.18 18.72 2.82
CA LEU A 106 -8.70 17.37 2.71
C LEU A 106 -9.78 17.23 1.62
N GLN A 107 -10.68 18.22 1.49
CA GLN A 107 -11.74 18.22 0.48
C GLN A 107 -11.25 18.44 -0.96
N ASP A 108 -10.03 18.95 -1.15
CA ASP A 108 -9.49 19.30 -2.47
C ASP A 108 -8.76 18.13 -3.14
N PHE A 109 -8.49 17.06 -2.40
CA PHE A 109 -7.92 15.84 -2.97
C PHE A 109 -8.91 15.17 -3.95
N PRO A 110 -8.47 14.83 -5.17
CA PRO A 110 -9.35 14.23 -6.17
C PRO A 110 -9.94 12.90 -5.71
N ARG A 111 -11.24 12.71 -5.95
CA ARG A 111 -11.98 11.48 -5.67
C ARG A 111 -12.72 11.01 -6.92
N PRO A 112 -12.96 9.69 -7.09
CA PRO A 112 -13.67 9.18 -8.25
C PRO A 112 -15.09 9.74 -8.30
N GLN A 113 -15.66 9.82 -9.50
CA GLN A 113 -17.07 10.15 -9.64
C GLN A 113 -17.92 9.07 -8.95
N ASP A 114 -18.94 9.52 -8.21
CA ASP A 114 -19.81 8.67 -7.39
C ASP A 114 -19.00 7.84 -6.38
N ASP A 115 -18.02 8.50 -5.74
CA ASP A 115 -17.14 7.88 -4.75
C ASP A 115 -17.92 7.18 -3.64
N ASN A 116 -17.66 5.88 -3.48
CA ASN A 116 -18.26 5.03 -2.48
C ASN A 116 -17.24 4.51 -1.45
N GLY A 117 -15.97 4.90 -1.57
CA GLY A 117 -14.87 4.45 -0.71
C GLY A 117 -14.53 2.95 -0.82
N LEU A 118 -15.21 2.20 -1.69
CA LEU A 118 -14.97 0.77 -1.87
C LEU A 118 -13.80 0.57 -2.84
N GLY A 119 -12.82 -0.20 -2.42
CA GLY A 119 -11.71 -0.54 -3.28
C GLY A 119 -11.09 -1.90 -2.98
N ILE A 120 -10.11 -2.27 -3.80
CA ILE A 120 -9.46 -3.57 -3.70
C ILE A 120 -8.00 -3.47 -4.13
N HIS A 121 -7.13 -4.27 -3.54
CA HIS A 121 -5.82 -4.50 -4.11
C HIS A 121 -5.97 -5.35 -5.37
N PHE A 122 -5.50 -4.85 -6.50
CA PHE A 122 -5.82 -5.39 -7.82
C PHE A 122 -5.18 -6.76 -8.04
N LEU A 123 -3.84 -6.82 -8.04
CA LEU A 123 -3.06 -8.04 -8.24
C LEU A 123 -1.76 -7.89 -7.46
N ALA A 124 -1.21 -8.99 -6.94
CA ALA A 124 0.09 -8.97 -6.26
C ALA A 124 1.23 -8.58 -7.21
N THR A 125 1.09 -8.92 -8.49
CA THR A 125 2.10 -8.72 -9.54
C THR A 125 1.90 -7.41 -10.31
N GLY A 126 3.00 -6.80 -10.73
CA GLY A 126 3.02 -5.65 -11.62
C GLY A 126 3.00 -6.01 -13.12
N TYR A 127 2.96 -7.30 -13.45
CA TYR A 127 2.92 -7.80 -14.83
C TYR A 127 1.65 -8.61 -15.07
N TYR A 128 0.83 -8.12 -15.99
CA TYR A 128 -0.39 -8.73 -16.50
C TYR A 128 -0.57 -8.31 -17.96
N ASN A 129 -1.16 -9.18 -18.77
CA ASN A 129 -1.48 -8.85 -20.16
C ASN A 129 -2.79 -8.05 -20.23
N GLU A 130 -3.09 -7.45 -21.39
CA GLU A 130 -4.28 -6.59 -21.54
C GLU A 130 -5.59 -7.38 -21.38
N GLU A 131 -5.63 -8.67 -21.75
CA GLU A 131 -6.81 -9.54 -21.57
C GLU A 131 -7.12 -9.76 -20.08
N ASP A 132 -6.09 -10.07 -19.28
CA ASP A 132 -6.25 -10.22 -17.83
C ASP A 132 -6.63 -8.88 -17.19
N LEU A 133 -5.99 -7.77 -17.59
CA LEU A 133 -6.38 -6.43 -17.14
C LEU A 133 -7.87 -6.13 -17.39
N ASP A 134 -8.35 -6.39 -18.62
CA ASP A 134 -9.75 -6.19 -19.00
C ASP A 134 -10.70 -7.09 -18.19
N LYS A 135 -10.34 -8.37 -18.03
CA LYS A 135 -11.10 -9.34 -17.22
C LYS A 135 -11.22 -8.88 -15.76
N GLN A 136 -10.11 -8.45 -15.16
CA GLN A 136 -10.10 -8.05 -13.75
C GLN A 136 -10.83 -6.70 -13.55
N ILE A 137 -10.67 -5.72 -14.45
CA ILE A 137 -11.44 -4.47 -14.41
C ILE A 137 -12.95 -4.74 -14.55
N ALA A 138 -13.36 -5.68 -15.40
CA ALA A 138 -14.76 -6.08 -15.51
C ALA A 138 -15.31 -6.60 -14.17
N ARG A 139 -14.55 -7.46 -13.47
CA ARG A 139 -14.91 -7.94 -12.13
C ARG A 139 -15.04 -6.81 -11.11
N MET A 140 -14.14 -5.84 -11.13
CA MET A 140 -14.23 -4.66 -10.26
C MET A 140 -15.50 -3.84 -10.51
N LYS A 141 -15.89 -3.67 -11.78
CA LYS A 141 -17.14 -2.99 -12.14
C LYS A 141 -18.38 -3.74 -11.66
N GLU A 142 -18.37 -5.08 -11.75
CA GLU A 142 -19.43 -5.92 -11.19
C GLU A 142 -19.54 -5.80 -9.67
N LEU A 143 -18.41 -5.54 -8.99
CA LEU A 143 -18.33 -5.30 -7.54
C LEU A 143 -18.56 -3.84 -7.15
N HIS A 144 -18.86 -2.96 -8.11
CA HIS A 144 -19.06 -1.52 -7.91
C HIS A 144 -17.87 -0.80 -7.26
N LEU A 145 -16.65 -1.31 -7.40
CA LEU A 145 -15.46 -0.71 -6.80
C LEU A 145 -15.07 0.57 -7.52
N LYS A 146 -14.62 1.58 -6.76
CA LYS A 146 -14.21 2.89 -7.26
C LYS A 146 -12.74 3.20 -7.01
N TRP A 147 -12.07 2.40 -6.18
CA TRP A 147 -10.67 2.53 -5.83
C TRP A 147 -9.91 1.23 -6.07
N ALA A 148 -8.62 1.34 -6.39
CA ALA A 148 -7.70 0.21 -6.39
C ALA A 148 -6.29 0.59 -5.95
N THR A 149 -5.59 -0.39 -5.37
CA THR A 149 -4.12 -0.38 -5.31
C THR A 149 -3.61 -1.21 -6.47
N VAL A 150 -2.77 -0.63 -7.34
CA VAL A 150 -2.26 -1.31 -8.54
C VAL A 150 -0.75 -1.29 -8.51
N VAL A 151 -0.16 -2.49 -8.57
CA VAL A 151 1.28 -2.66 -8.75
C VAL A 151 1.61 -2.47 -10.23
N TYR A 152 2.70 -1.77 -10.52
CA TYR A 152 3.27 -1.69 -11.86
C TYR A 152 4.79 -1.77 -11.83
N THR A 153 5.37 -2.38 -12.86
CA THR A 153 6.82 -2.58 -12.94
C THR A 153 7.50 -1.60 -13.90
N ASP A 154 6.85 -1.25 -15.02
CA ASP A 154 7.40 -0.33 -16.02
C ASP A 154 6.33 0.60 -16.61
N GLU A 155 6.81 1.59 -17.36
CA GLU A 155 6.01 2.67 -17.93
C GLU A 155 5.04 2.22 -19.03
N ASN A 156 5.36 1.15 -19.78
CA ASN A 156 4.48 0.64 -20.83
C ASN A 156 3.26 -0.03 -20.19
N HIS A 157 3.47 -0.80 -19.13
CA HIS A 157 2.39 -1.38 -18.34
C HIS A 157 1.58 -0.30 -17.63
N LEU A 158 2.25 0.70 -17.05
CA LEU A 158 1.57 1.85 -16.45
C LEU A 158 0.67 2.58 -17.45
N GLU A 159 1.14 2.81 -18.68
CA GLU A 159 0.36 3.51 -19.70
C GLU A 159 -0.89 2.73 -20.10
N ILE A 160 -0.78 1.41 -20.30
CA ILE A 160 -1.93 0.57 -20.62
C ILE A 160 -2.91 0.54 -19.44
N ALA A 161 -2.42 0.35 -18.21
CA ALA A 161 -3.23 0.31 -17.00
C ALA A 161 -3.94 1.65 -16.76
N ALA A 162 -3.21 2.77 -16.82
CA ALA A 162 -3.76 4.11 -16.58
C ALA A 162 -4.91 4.43 -17.54
N ARG A 163 -4.77 4.10 -18.83
CA ARG A 163 -5.85 4.22 -19.81
C ARG A 163 -7.09 3.43 -19.39
N LYS A 164 -6.93 2.14 -19.08
CA LYS A 164 -8.06 1.24 -18.78
C LYS A 164 -8.76 1.59 -17.47
N PHE A 165 -8.02 1.95 -16.43
CA PHE A 165 -8.60 2.43 -15.17
C PHE A 165 -9.33 3.77 -15.34
N SER A 166 -8.79 4.67 -16.17
CA SER A 166 -9.49 5.90 -16.55
C SER A 166 -10.80 5.61 -17.27
N GLU A 167 -10.80 4.74 -18.27
CA GLU A 167 -12.00 4.34 -19.03
C GLU A 167 -13.05 3.67 -18.12
N ALA A 168 -12.60 2.98 -17.06
CA ALA A 168 -13.48 2.34 -16.09
C ALA A 168 -14.04 3.31 -15.02
N GLY A 169 -13.51 4.53 -14.91
CA GLY A 169 -13.89 5.48 -13.87
C GLY A 169 -13.48 5.03 -12.45
N ILE A 170 -12.34 4.34 -12.36
CA ILE A 170 -11.78 3.80 -11.12
C ILE A 170 -10.49 4.56 -10.80
N PHE A 171 -10.38 5.10 -9.59
CA PHE A 171 -9.17 5.80 -9.13
C PHE A 171 -8.17 4.80 -8.57
N VAL A 172 -6.88 5.12 -8.73
CA VAL A 172 -5.81 4.17 -8.48
C VAL A 172 -4.74 4.79 -7.58
N VAL A 173 -4.34 4.02 -6.57
CA VAL A 173 -3.06 4.16 -5.87
C VAL A 173 -2.01 3.34 -6.63
N TRP A 174 -1.10 4.03 -7.30
CA TRP A 174 -0.05 3.43 -8.13
C TRP A 174 1.14 3.05 -7.26
N ARG A 175 1.38 1.75 -7.11
CA ARG A 175 2.54 1.22 -6.38
C ARG A 175 3.60 0.75 -7.37
N LYS A 176 4.70 1.50 -7.47
CA LYS A 176 5.87 1.04 -8.20
C LYS A 176 6.45 -0.18 -7.47
N ALA A 177 6.73 -1.26 -8.18
CA ALA A 177 7.48 -2.39 -7.64
C ALA A 177 8.94 -1.96 -7.33
N LEU A 178 9.18 -1.49 -6.11
CA LEU A 178 10.49 -1.05 -5.60
C LEU A 178 10.77 -1.68 -4.25
N LYS A 179 12.03 -2.09 -4.06
CA LYS A 179 12.57 -2.52 -2.78
C LYS A 179 13.08 -1.33 -1.97
N PRO A 180 13.08 -1.36 -0.63
CA PRO A 180 13.45 -0.23 0.23
C PRO A 180 14.83 0.37 -0.04
N TYR A 181 15.79 -0.47 -0.45
CA TYR A 181 17.16 -0.06 -0.78
C TYR A 181 17.31 0.56 -2.18
N GLN A 182 16.30 0.44 -3.05
CA GLN A 182 16.35 0.92 -4.43
C GLN A 182 15.97 2.41 -4.54
N LYS A 183 16.65 3.10 -5.45
CA LYS A 183 16.27 4.46 -5.89
C LYS A 183 15.59 4.38 -7.25
N TYR A 184 14.61 5.25 -7.45
CA TYR A 184 13.92 5.41 -8.72
C TYR A 184 13.87 6.88 -9.12
N PHE A 185 14.17 7.17 -10.39
CA PHE A 185 14.39 8.54 -10.87
C PHE A 185 13.39 8.97 -11.96
N SER A 186 12.50 8.09 -12.40
CA SER A 186 11.55 8.37 -13.49
C SER A 186 10.15 8.75 -13.01
N TRP A 187 10.00 9.18 -11.76
CA TRP A 187 8.71 9.59 -11.17
C TRP A 187 7.96 10.61 -12.02
N GLN A 188 8.64 11.60 -12.60
CA GLN A 188 8.02 12.59 -13.48
C GLN A 188 7.32 11.94 -14.67
N ARG A 189 7.99 10.98 -15.33
CA ARG A 189 7.46 10.29 -16.50
C ARG A 189 6.23 9.46 -16.17
N ASP A 190 6.29 8.73 -15.04
CA ASP A 190 5.15 7.95 -14.56
C ASP A 190 3.94 8.87 -14.27
N ILE A 191 4.18 10.01 -13.64
CA ILE A 191 3.14 10.99 -13.32
C ILE A 191 2.55 11.63 -14.58
N ASP A 192 3.39 11.91 -15.60
CA ASP A 192 2.92 12.45 -16.88
C ASP A 192 2.03 11.44 -17.62
N ILE A 193 2.37 10.15 -17.57
CA ILE A 193 1.54 9.06 -18.11
C ILE A 193 0.17 9.02 -17.40
N ILE A 194 0.15 9.10 -16.08
CA ILE A 194 -1.10 9.06 -15.31
C ILE A 194 -1.97 10.29 -15.64
N LYS A 195 -1.37 11.49 -15.67
CA LYS A 195 -2.05 12.75 -15.99
C LYS A 195 -2.58 12.79 -17.42
N LYS A 196 -1.89 12.17 -18.38
CA LYS A 196 -2.35 12.03 -19.78
C LYS A 196 -3.75 11.41 -19.87
N TYR A 197 -4.13 10.55 -18.92
CA TYR A 197 -5.44 9.90 -18.84
C TYR A 197 -6.35 10.54 -17.79
N ASN A 198 -6.13 11.80 -17.39
CA ASN A 198 -6.94 12.53 -16.42
C ASN A 198 -7.12 11.83 -15.07
N LEU A 199 -6.19 10.94 -14.71
CA LEU A 199 -6.19 10.30 -13.40
C LEU A 199 -5.35 11.12 -12.41
N PRO A 200 -5.73 11.15 -11.12
CA PRO A 200 -4.87 11.71 -10.10
C PRO A 200 -3.66 10.80 -9.85
N PRO A 201 -2.45 11.37 -9.76
CA PRO A 201 -1.21 10.63 -9.51
C PRO A 201 -1.00 10.31 -8.01
N TYR A 202 -1.86 9.46 -7.44
CA TYR A 202 -1.64 8.89 -6.11
C TYR A 202 -0.52 7.83 -6.18
N MET A 203 0.69 8.18 -5.72
CA MET A 203 1.86 7.30 -5.83
C MET A 203 2.21 6.68 -4.49
N GLN A 204 1.96 5.39 -4.28
CA GLN A 204 2.48 4.69 -3.11
C GLN A 204 4.00 4.50 -3.25
N LEU A 205 4.74 5.05 -2.28
CA LEU A 205 6.19 4.97 -2.24
C LEU A 205 6.62 3.76 -1.40
N TYR A 206 7.24 2.80 -2.06
CA TYR A 206 7.73 1.55 -1.45
C TYR A 206 6.61 0.69 -0.85
N ASN A 207 6.98 -0.50 -0.36
CA ASN A 207 6.09 -1.42 0.34
C ASN A 207 6.80 -1.98 1.58
N GLU A 208 6.12 -1.91 2.70
CA GLU A 208 6.37 -2.55 4.00
C GLU A 208 7.86 -2.66 4.33
N ALA A 209 8.58 -1.52 4.27
CA ALA A 209 10.03 -1.49 4.43
C ALA A 209 10.50 -1.96 5.83
N GLU A 210 9.58 -2.04 6.79
CA GLU A 210 9.78 -2.60 8.11
C GLU A 210 9.80 -4.15 8.14
N LEU A 211 9.41 -4.83 7.05
CA LEU A 211 9.42 -6.29 6.96
C LEU A 211 10.68 -6.80 6.25
N GLU A 212 11.33 -7.82 6.82
CA GLU A 212 12.59 -8.39 6.29
C GLU A 212 12.42 -8.94 4.87
N VAL A 213 11.23 -9.48 4.56
CA VAL A 213 10.90 -10.03 3.24
C VAL A 213 11.01 -8.99 2.11
N GLU A 214 10.92 -7.70 2.44
CA GLU A 214 11.03 -6.64 1.44
C GLU A 214 12.47 -6.26 1.09
N TRP A 215 13.47 -6.89 1.71
CA TRP A 215 14.88 -6.55 1.53
C TRP A 215 15.68 -7.55 0.69
N ASP A 216 15.05 -8.56 0.08
CA ASP A 216 15.70 -9.54 -0.82
C ASP A 216 17.02 -10.10 -0.20
N ASP A 217 16.90 -10.66 1.01
CA ASP A 217 17.99 -11.17 1.86
C ASP A 217 19.01 -10.13 2.38
N GLN A 218 18.85 -8.85 2.05
CA GLN A 218 19.65 -7.76 2.63
C GLN A 218 19.20 -7.46 4.07
N PRO A 219 20.10 -7.01 4.96
CA PRO A 219 19.71 -6.50 6.26
C PRO A 219 18.86 -5.24 6.10
N GLN A 220 17.86 -5.09 6.96
CA GLN A 220 17.07 -3.86 7.04
C GLN A 220 17.97 -2.67 7.39
N ASP A 221 17.90 -1.60 6.60
CA ASP A 221 18.59 -0.34 6.87
C ASP A 221 17.59 0.83 6.85
N ARG A 222 17.09 1.15 8.04
CA ARG A 222 16.12 2.24 8.24
C ARG A 222 16.62 3.58 7.71
N ASP A 223 17.90 3.91 7.89
CA ASP A 223 18.45 5.20 7.47
C ASP A 223 18.55 5.29 5.95
N LEU A 224 18.95 4.20 5.30
CA LEU A 224 18.93 4.10 3.84
C LEU A 224 17.51 4.26 3.29
N PHE A 225 16.56 3.52 3.86
CA PHE A 225 15.16 3.60 3.45
C PHE A 225 14.61 5.02 3.64
N MET A 226 14.83 5.66 4.79
CA MET A 226 14.34 7.03 5.02
C MET A 226 14.94 8.05 4.04
N ARG A 227 16.22 7.92 3.67
CA ARG A 227 16.83 8.76 2.62
C ARG A 227 16.16 8.54 1.25
N ASN A 228 15.89 7.28 0.91
CA ASN A 228 15.25 6.90 -0.34
C ASN A 228 13.79 7.39 -0.39
N LEU A 229 13.02 7.18 0.69
CA LEU A 229 11.65 7.65 0.84
C LEU A 229 11.54 9.17 0.71
N LEU A 230 12.39 9.93 1.41
CA LEU A 230 12.40 11.40 1.30
C LEU A 230 12.74 11.88 -0.11
N THR A 231 13.68 11.19 -0.78
CA THR A 231 14.05 11.51 -2.17
C THR A 231 12.86 11.27 -3.10
N ALA A 232 12.22 10.11 -3.00
CA ALA A 232 11.06 9.75 -3.80
C ALA A 232 9.85 10.68 -3.53
N ALA A 233 9.59 11.00 -2.26
CA ALA A 233 8.50 11.91 -1.88
C ALA A 233 8.68 13.31 -2.48
N LYS A 234 9.91 13.83 -2.43
CA LYS A 234 10.27 15.11 -3.07
C LYS A 234 10.16 15.03 -4.59
N ASP A 235 10.62 13.96 -5.23
CA ASP A 235 10.55 13.81 -6.69
C ASP A 235 9.10 13.68 -7.18
N VAL A 236 8.25 12.90 -6.49
CA VAL A 236 6.81 12.79 -6.78
C VAL A 236 6.11 14.13 -6.55
N TYR A 237 6.38 14.80 -5.43
CA TYR A 237 5.82 16.12 -5.15
C TYR A 237 6.18 17.11 -6.27
N ASN A 238 7.46 17.22 -6.63
CA ASN A 238 7.93 18.16 -7.63
C ASN A 238 7.41 17.87 -9.05
N ALA A 239 7.06 16.62 -9.34
CA ALA A 239 6.37 16.24 -10.57
C ALA A 239 4.86 16.57 -10.57
N GLY A 240 4.36 17.16 -9.48
CA GLY A 240 2.96 17.45 -9.25
C GLY A 240 2.13 16.19 -8.99
N GLY A 241 2.77 15.15 -8.45
CA GLY A 241 2.16 13.94 -7.93
C GLY A 241 1.63 14.13 -6.50
N TYR A 242 0.97 13.10 -5.97
CA TYR A 242 0.64 12.98 -4.54
C TYR A 242 1.54 11.90 -3.92
N PRO A 243 2.52 12.29 -3.08
CA PRO A 243 3.38 11.33 -2.38
C PRO A 243 2.58 10.49 -1.39
N GLY A 244 2.57 9.18 -1.60
CA GLY A 244 1.92 8.21 -0.74
C GLY A 244 2.90 7.59 0.23
N ILE A 245 2.76 7.89 1.51
CA ILE A 245 3.64 7.35 2.56
C ILE A 245 3.00 6.10 3.15
N GLN A 246 3.70 4.97 3.07
CA GLN A 246 3.30 3.69 3.67
C GLN A 246 4.36 3.30 4.70
N LEU A 247 3.94 3.21 5.97
CA LEU A 247 4.76 2.76 7.09
C LEU A 247 3.88 1.90 8.02
N LEU A 248 4.45 0.80 8.53
CA LEU A 248 3.80 -0.14 9.45
C LEU A 248 4.10 0.16 10.93
N ASP A 249 5.10 1.00 11.19
CA ASP A 249 5.55 1.32 12.55
C ASP A 249 5.35 2.80 12.87
N GLU A 250 4.84 3.08 14.08
CA GLU A 250 4.57 4.44 14.55
C GLU A 250 5.84 5.28 14.70
N ASP A 251 6.96 4.67 15.14
CA ASP A 251 8.22 5.38 15.32
C ASP A 251 8.87 5.71 13.99
N TRP A 252 8.71 4.85 12.99
CA TRP A 252 9.12 5.16 11.61
C TRP A 252 8.32 6.33 11.06
N LEU A 253 7.01 6.41 11.32
CA LEU A 253 6.21 7.57 10.91
C LEU A 253 6.65 8.86 11.63
N ARG A 254 6.85 8.80 12.95
CA ARG A 254 7.33 9.97 13.72
C ARG A 254 8.67 10.45 13.19
N GLU A 255 9.55 9.53 12.81
CA GLU A 255 10.85 9.86 12.25
C GLU A 255 10.77 10.47 10.85
N PHE A 256 9.93 9.92 9.97
CA PHE A 256 9.66 10.55 8.68
C PHE A 256 9.20 12.02 8.85
N ILE A 257 8.23 12.26 9.75
CA ILE A 257 7.75 13.60 10.06
C ILE A 257 8.88 14.50 10.60
N ASN A 258 9.71 14.00 11.54
CA ASN A 258 10.87 14.73 12.06
C ASN A 258 11.83 15.14 10.94
N GLN A 259 12.12 14.22 10.01
CA GLN A 259 13.08 14.45 8.93
C GLN A 259 12.56 15.47 7.91
N VAL A 260 11.24 15.52 7.67
CA VAL A 260 10.61 16.55 6.83
C VAL A 260 10.73 17.92 7.49
N TYR A 261 10.39 18.06 8.79
CA TYR A 261 10.55 19.32 9.52
C TYR A 261 12.01 19.78 9.59
N ALA A 262 12.95 18.88 9.90
CA ALA A 262 14.37 19.20 9.96
C ALA A 262 14.92 19.77 8.65
N ARG A 263 14.25 19.49 7.52
CA ARG A 263 14.60 19.95 6.17
C ARG A 263 13.66 21.03 5.66
N LYS A 264 12.82 21.65 6.49
CA LYS A 264 11.89 22.70 6.06
C LYS A 264 11.00 22.27 4.88
N GLY A 265 10.55 21.01 4.90
CA GLY A 265 9.80 20.36 3.83
C GLY A 265 8.29 20.35 4.06
N GLU A 266 7.74 21.21 4.91
CA GLU A 266 6.36 21.16 5.39
C GLU A 266 5.30 21.23 4.28
N ALA A 267 5.62 21.88 3.16
CA ALA A 267 4.76 21.90 1.98
C ALA A 267 4.39 20.48 1.48
N LEU A 268 5.26 19.50 1.69
CA LEU A 268 5.00 18.09 1.39
C LEU A 268 3.72 17.57 2.09
N PHE A 269 3.50 17.97 3.35
CA PHE A 269 2.38 17.48 4.15
C PHE A 269 1.02 17.85 3.56
N HIS A 270 0.95 18.95 2.81
CA HIS A 270 -0.28 19.45 2.19
C HIS A 270 -0.57 18.84 0.81
N ARG A 271 0.27 17.91 0.34
CA ARG A 271 0.03 17.19 -0.93
C ARG A 271 0.28 15.68 -0.81
N MET A 272 0.71 15.20 0.35
CA MET A 272 0.88 13.78 0.60
C MET A 272 -0.43 13.13 1.07
N PHE A 273 -0.48 11.81 0.93
CA PHE A 273 -1.49 10.96 1.55
C PHE A 273 -0.80 9.81 2.28
N PHE A 274 -1.50 9.16 3.21
CA PHE A 274 -0.98 8.04 3.97
C PHE A 274 -1.67 6.74 3.55
N ILE A 275 -0.91 5.66 3.50
CA ILE A 275 -1.38 4.33 3.15
C ILE A 275 -1.22 3.43 4.38
N PRO A 276 -2.23 3.32 5.25
CA PRO A 276 -2.21 2.30 6.28
C PRO A 276 -2.40 0.92 5.65
N HIS A 277 -1.69 -0.09 6.15
CA HIS A 277 -2.04 -1.49 5.93
C HIS A 277 -2.82 -1.98 7.14
N ALA A 278 -4.13 -2.18 6.95
CA ALA A 278 -5.08 -2.42 8.02
C ALA A 278 -5.59 -3.87 7.96
N TYR A 279 -4.67 -4.81 8.14
CA TYR A 279 -5.00 -6.24 8.20
C TYR A 279 -5.67 -6.58 9.53
N GLY A 280 -6.78 -7.31 9.43
CA GLY A 280 -7.57 -7.74 10.57
C GLY A 280 -7.10 -9.03 11.23
N VAL A 281 -6.08 -9.71 10.67
CA VAL A 281 -5.66 -11.07 11.09
C VAL A 281 -6.87 -12.00 11.25
N ASN A 282 -7.21 -12.42 12.47
CA ASN A 282 -8.47 -13.07 12.82
C ASN A 282 -9.34 -12.29 13.84
N HIS A 283 -9.06 -11.00 14.04
CA HIS A 283 -9.83 -10.10 14.90
C HIS A 283 -11.12 -9.62 14.22
N PRO A 284 -12.20 -9.37 14.99
CA PRO A 284 -13.43 -8.81 14.45
C PRO A 284 -13.25 -7.33 14.04
N PRO A 285 -14.11 -6.79 13.15
CA PRO A 285 -14.00 -5.42 12.63
C PRO A 285 -13.99 -4.31 13.69
N GLU A 286 -14.56 -4.55 14.86
CA GLU A 286 -14.62 -3.62 15.99
C GLU A 286 -13.43 -3.71 16.96
N TYR A 287 -12.45 -4.58 16.69
CA TYR A 287 -11.25 -4.75 17.52
C TYR A 287 -10.43 -3.46 17.66
N GLN A 288 -10.01 -3.16 18.88
CA GLN A 288 -9.36 -1.89 19.26
C GLN A 288 -8.30 -2.04 20.36
N GLU A 289 -7.89 -3.25 20.72
CA GLU A 289 -6.93 -3.41 21.82
C GLU A 289 -5.53 -2.95 21.42
N ASP A 290 -5.17 -3.13 20.16
CA ASP A 290 -3.91 -2.70 19.54
C ASP A 290 -4.11 -2.39 18.03
N THR A 291 -3.03 -2.02 17.34
CA THR A 291 -3.04 -1.60 15.92
C THR A 291 -3.26 -2.75 14.93
N THR A 292 -3.28 -4.00 15.38
CA THR A 292 -3.50 -5.21 14.58
C THR A 292 -5.00 -5.39 14.34
N GLY A 293 -5.56 -4.57 13.46
CA GLY A 293 -6.97 -4.62 13.12
C GLY A 293 -7.32 -3.64 12.02
N VAL A 294 -8.51 -3.79 11.45
CA VAL A 294 -9.01 -2.86 10.42
C VAL A 294 -9.22 -1.44 10.94
N LEU A 295 -9.25 -1.22 12.26
CA LEU A 295 -9.30 0.10 12.91
C LEU A 295 -7.91 0.64 13.28
N GLY A 296 -6.83 -0.13 13.07
CA GLY A 296 -5.46 0.23 13.41
C GLY A 296 -4.98 1.53 12.77
N PHE A 297 -5.54 1.91 11.62
CA PHE A 297 -5.24 3.18 10.96
C PHE A 297 -5.46 4.40 11.87
N ARG A 298 -6.34 4.32 12.87
CA ARG A 298 -6.64 5.43 13.79
C ARG A 298 -5.45 5.84 14.66
N ALA A 299 -4.53 4.92 14.92
CA ALA A 299 -3.30 5.24 15.64
C ALA A 299 -2.44 6.24 14.84
N TYR A 300 -2.22 6.00 13.55
CA TYR A 300 -1.49 6.92 12.67
C TYR A 300 -2.19 8.26 12.51
N ALA A 301 -3.53 8.28 12.43
CA ALA A 301 -4.29 9.53 12.39
C ALA A 301 -4.03 10.39 13.64
N THR A 302 -3.92 9.75 14.81
CA THR A 302 -3.57 10.44 16.07
C THR A 302 -2.16 11.04 16.01
N ILE A 303 -1.20 10.36 15.39
CA ILE A 303 0.16 10.88 15.19
C ILE A 303 0.11 12.11 14.30
N PHE A 304 -0.52 12.02 13.12
CA PHE A 304 -0.61 13.16 12.22
C PHE A 304 -1.29 14.36 12.87
N PHE A 305 -2.44 14.15 13.54
CA PHE A 305 -3.12 15.25 14.20
C PHE A 305 -2.25 15.92 15.27
N LYS A 306 -1.58 15.13 16.13
CA LYS A 306 -0.69 15.67 17.18
C LYS A 306 0.54 16.37 16.63
N ARG A 307 1.06 15.92 15.47
CA ARG A 307 2.32 16.42 14.90
C ARG A 307 2.12 17.56 13.89
N LEU A 308 1.05 17.52 13.10
CA LEU A 308 0.77 18.43 11.99
C LEU A 308 -0.41 19.37 12.26
N GLY A 309 -1.30 19.04 13.22
CA GLY A 309 -2.56 19.75 13.45
C GLY A 309 -3.70 19.33 12.52
N PHE A 310 -3.45 18.44 11.56
CA PHE A 310 -4.44 17.86 10.66
C PHE A 310 -4.08 16.40 10.32
N VAL A 311 -4.99 15.69 9.66
CA VAL A 311 -4.76 14.32 9.17
C VAL A 311 -4.80 14.35 7.65
N PRO A 312 -3.73 13.94 6.94
CA PRO A 312 -3.76 13.84 5.48
C PRO A 312 -4.78 12.78 5.03
N PRO A 313 -5.16 12.72 3.74
CA PRO A 313 -6.00 11.64 3.25
C PRO A 313 -5.35 10.28 3.53
N PHE A 314 -6.17 9.33 3.94
CA PHE A 314 -5.82 7.94 4.16
C PHE A 314 -6.51 7.10 3.08
N ILE A 315 -5.74 6.27 2.39
CA ILE A 315 -6.28 5.22 1.52
C ILE A 315 -5.66 3.93 2.00
N VAL A 316 -6.45 3.04 2.60
CA VAL A 316 -5.91 1.74 3.03
C VAL A 316 -5.49 0.99 1.77
N GLY A 317 -4.19 0.74 1.63
CA GLY A 317 -3.61 0.14 0.43
C GLY A 317 -3.76 -1.38 0.40
N GLU A 318 -3.76 -1.97 1.60
CA GLU A 318 -3.99 -3.38 1.87
C GLU A 318 -4.73 -3.54 3.20
N GLY A 319 -5.68 -4.46 3.26
CA GLY A 319 -6.39 -4.73 4.50
C GLY A 319 -7.38 -5.87 4.39
N GLY A 320 -8.19 -6.01 5.43
CA GLY A 320 -9.16 -7.08 5.53
C GLY A 320 -8.55 -8.36 6.12
N TRP A 321 -9.04 -9.52 5.69
CA TRP A 321 -8.75 -10.80 6.35
C TRP A 321 -8.32 -11.85 5.34
N LYS A 322 -7.38 -12.72 5.72
CA LYS A 322 -7.02 -13.88 4.92
C LYS A 322 -7.79 -15.09 5.44
N ILE A 323 -8.36 -15.90 4.55
CA ILE A 323 -9.03 -17.12 4.98
C ILE A 323 -8.04 -18.04 5.67
N GLY A 324 -8.47 -18.47 6.85
CA GLY A 324 -7.74 -19.36 7.69
C GLY A 324 -6.68 -18.73 8.58
N SER A 325 -6.54 -17.41 8.60
CA SER A 325 -5.86 -16.67 9.66
C SER A 325 -6.45 -17.07 11.03
N ALA A 326 -5.56 -17.28 11.99
CA ALA A 326 -5.81 -17.80 13.33
C ALA A 326 -4.65 -17.43 14.28
N GLU A 327 -4.05 -16.27 14.06
CA GLU A 327 -2.85 -15.79 14.75
C GLU A 327 -3.13 -15.48 16.23
N ASP A 328 -4.33 -14.98 16.56
CA ASP A 328 -4.80 -14.79 17.92
C ASP A 328 -5.76 -15.91 18.36
N ASN A 329 -5.34 -16.73 19.32
CA ASN A 329 -6.10 -17.86 19.84
C ASN A 329 -7.40 -17.48 20.57
N ARG A 330 -7.63 -16.20 20.87
CA ARG A 330 -8.86 -15.70 21.50
C ARG A 330 -10.03 -15.61 20.51
N TYR A 331 -9.73 -15.53 19.22
CA TYR A 331 -10.71 -15.33 18.16
C TYR A 331 -10.79 -16.54 17.23
N PRO A 332 -11.96 -16.81 16.62
CA PRO A 332 -12.09 -17.93 15.69
C PRO A 332 -11.19 -17.72 14.47
N LYS A 333 -10.77 -18.84 13.88
CA LYS A 333 -10.14 -18.85 12.57
C LYS A 333 -11.06 -18.23 11.53
N ILE A 334 -10.53 -17.42 10.61
CA ILE A 334 -11.33 -16.81 9.53
C ILE A 334 -11.87 -17.89 8.59
N THR A 335 -13.19 -18.05 8.56
CA THR A 335 -13.94 -18.88 7.60
C THR A 335 -14.41 -18.04 6.42
N ASP A 336 -15.00 -18.66 5.39
CA ASP A 336 -15.62 -17.92 4.28
C ASP A 336 -16.77 -17.01 4.75
N GLU A 337 -17.54 -17.43 5.76
CA GLU A 337 -18.61 -16.62 6.36
C GLU A 337 -18.04 -15.42 7.11
N LEU A 338 -17.02 -15.62 7.95
CA LEU A 338 -16.37 -14.51 8.65
C LEU A 338 -15.69 -13.54 7.68
N HIS A 339 -15.01 -14.06 6.65
CA HIS A 339 -14.44 -13.23 5.60
C HIS A 339 -15.51 -12.36 4.92
N ARG A 340 -16.67 -12.94 4.57
CA ARG A 340 -17.82 -12.19 4.02
C ARG A 340 -18.32 -11.14 5.01
N ASP A 341 -18.64 -11.56 6.23
CA ASP A 341 -19.32 -10.70 7.22
C ASP A 341 -18.43 -9.53 7.66
N TYR A 342 -17.14 -9.79 7.84
CA TYR A 342 -16.17 -8.77 8.22
C TYR A 342 -15.88 -7.81 7.06
N THR A 343 -15.76 -8.31 5.83
CA THR A 343 -15.64 -7.46 4.62
C THR A 343 -16.85 -6.55 4.47
N LEU A 344 -18.06 -7.11 4.59
CA LEU A 344 -19.29 -6.33 4.52
C LEU A 344 -19.35 -5.26 5.60
N ALA A 345 -18.94 -5.57 6.83
CA ALA A 345 -18.93 -4.59 7.91
C ALA A 345 -18.06 -3.36 7.57
N VAL A 346 -16.86 -3.57 7.01
CA VAL A 346 -15.97 -2.47 6.60
C VAL A 346 -16.54 -1.67 5.43
N TYR A 347 -17.06 -2.34 4.40
CA TYR A 347 -17.69 -1.64 3.27
C TYR A 347 -18.93 -0.86 3.72
N ASP A 348 -19.66 -1.36 4.72
CA ASP A 348 -20.81 -0.69 5.29
C ASP A 348 -20.45 0.62 6.02
N TRP A 349 -19.18 0.80 6.42
CA TRP A 349 -18.72 2.05 7.02
C TRP A 349 -18.98 3.24 6.09
N PHE A 350 -18.66 3.08 4.81
CA PHE A 350 -18.81 4.14 3.81
C PHE A 350 -20.27 4.40 3.45
N ARG A 351 -21.13 3.38 3.53
CA ARG A 351 -22.56 3.53 3.29
C ARG A 351 -23.28 4.19 4.47
N THR A 352 -22.91 3.84 5.69
CA THR A 352 -23.60 4.28 6.92
C THR A 352 -22.95 5.49 7.59
N GLY A 353 -21.70 5.80 7.24
CA GLY A 353 -20.89 6.82 7.91
C GLY A 353 -20.47 6.41 9.33
N LYS A 354 -20.44 5.10 9.65
CA LYS A 354 -20.10 4.57 10.97
C LYS A 354 -19.11 3.42 10.90
N LEU A 355 -18.07 3.48 11.72
CA LEU A 355 -17.12 2.38 11.93
C LEU A 355 -17.78 1.24 12.74
N SER A 356 -17.19 0.04 12.71
CA SER A 356 -17.73 -1.14 13.41
C SER A 356 -17.79 -0.99 14.93
N ASN A 357 -16.95 -0.13 15.49
CA ASN A 357 -17.01 0.22 16.92
C ASN A 357 -18.07 1.29 17.26
N GLY A 358 -18.88 1.72 16.28
CA GLY A 358 -19.93 2.72 16.44
C GLY A 358 -19.47 4.18 16.29
N ALA A 359 -18.16 4.45 16.18
CA ALA A 359 -17.64 5.79 15.93
C ALA A 359 -18.04 6.29 14.53
N LYS A 360 -18.00 7.60 14.30
CA LYS A 360 -18.23 8.17 12.97
C LYS A 360 -17.09 7.77 12.04
N LEU A 361 -17.41 7.47 10.78
CA LEU A 361 -16.39 7.32 9.74
C LEU A 361 -15.68 8.67 9.56
N PRO A 362 -14.36 8.76 9.77
CA PRO A 362 -13.62 9.99 9.54
C PRO A 362 -13.56 10.36 8.06
N ASP A 363 -13.63 11.66 7.75
CA ASP A 363 -13.50 12.14 6.37
C ASP A 363 -12.12 11.85 5.77
N TYR A 364 -11.07 11.74 6.61
CA TYR A 364 -9.72 11.51 6.11
C TYR A 364 -9.54 10.11 5.52
N LEU A 365 -10.31 9.11 5.95
CA LEU A 365 -10.23 7.76 5.36
C LEU A 365 -11.01 7.78 4.05
N PHE A 366 -10.37 7.90 2.89
CA PHE A 366 -11.00 8.00 1.57
C PHE A 366 -11.53 6.66 1.06
N ALA A 367 -10.72 5.61 1.16
CA ALA A 367 -11.07 4.28 0.65
C ALA A 367 -10.43 3.16 1.47
N PHE A 368 -11.01 1.96 1.33
CA PHE A 368 -10.48 0.75 1.93
C PHE A 368 -10.23 -0.33 0.87
N ASN A 369 -8.96 -0.59 0.52
CA ASN A 369 -8.59 -1.59 -0.48
C ASN A 369 -8.37 -2.95 0.17
N MET A 370 -9.33 -3.87 0.01
CA MET A 370 -9.24 -5.25 0.51
C MET A 370 -8.15 -6.04 -0.22
N TRP A 371 -7.41 -6.88 0.50
CA TRP A 371 -6.50 -7.87 -0.11
C TRP A 371 -7.25 -9.16 -0.43
N MET A 372 -7.39 -9.61 -1.67
CA MET A 372 -7.13 -8.93 -2.95
C MET A 372 -8.06 -9.47 -4.04
N LEU A 373 -8.10 -8.84 -5.22
CA LEU A 373 -9.04 -9.24 -6.27
C LEU A 373 -8.72 -10.62 -6.84
N SER A 374 -7.49 -10.88 -7.28
CA SER A 374 -7.15 -12.11 -7.98
C SER A 374 -5.70 -12.55 -7.78
N GLY A 375 -5.47 -13.86 -7.68
CA GLY A 375 -4.12 -14.42 -7.53
C GLY A 375 -4.12 -15.91 -7.21
N PRO A 376 -3.45 -16.77 -8.01
CA PRO A 376 -3.49 -18.22 -7.82
C PRO A 376 -2.87 -18.69 -6.51
N ASP A 377 -1.83 -18.01 -6.03
CA ASP A 377 -1.08 -18.40 -4.83
C ASP A 377 -1.54 -17.65 -3.57
N GLU A 378 -2.62 -16.88 -3.67
CA GLU A 378 -3.10 -15.99 -2.61
C GLU A 378 -4.38 -16.52 -1.99
N ALA A 379 -4.32 -16.99 -0.74
CA ALA A 379 -5.50 -17.50 -0.04
C ALA A 379 -6.57 -16.43 0.21
N GLY A 380 -6.16 -15.16 0.26
CA GLY A 380 -7.05 -14.00 0.36
C GLY A 380 -7.57 -13.48 -0.98
N ALA A 381 -7.12 -14.02 -2.11
CA ALA A 381 -7.63 -13.58 -3.41
C ALA A 381 -9.09 -13.98 -3.59
N TRP A 382 -9.90 -13.02 -4.05
CA TRP A 382 -11.35 -13.22 -4.23
C TRP A 382 -11.64 -14.14 -5.40
N TYR A 383 -10.90 -13.96 -6.49
CA TYR A 383 -10.99 -14.75 -7.70
C TYR A 383 -9.69 -15.48 -8.01
N ASP A 384 -9.83 -16.55 -8.79
CA ASP A 384 -8.72 -17.30 -9.40
C ASP A 384 -7.71 -17.82 -8.36
N SER A 385 -8.13 -18.03 -7.10
CA SER A 385 -7.28 -18.56 -6.03
C SER A 385 -7.24 -20.07 -6.06
N SER A 386 -6.06 -20.67 -5.91
CA SER A 386 -5.91 -22.13 -5.76
C SER A 386 -6.54 -22.66 -4.48
N PHE A 387 -6.92 -21.77 -3.55
CA PHE A 387 -7.64 -22.07 -2.31
C PHE A 387 -9.16 -21.95 -2.48
N GLY A 388 -9.65 -21.79 -3.71
CA GLY A 388 -11.05 -21.56 -4.04
C GLY A 388 -11.42 -20.08 -4.10
N ASP A 389 -12.45 -19.74 -4.87
CA ASP A 389 -12.94 -18.36 -4.93
C ASP A 389 -13.70 -17.99 -3.65
N ARG A 390 -13.66 -16.71 -3.29
CA ARG A 390 -14.40 -16.14 -2.14
C ARG A 390 -15.86 -15.90 -2.50
N THR A 391 -16.55 -16.91 -3.04
CA THR A 391 -17.89 -16.79 -3.63
C THR A 391 -18.89 -16.13 -2.69
N LEU A 392 -18.89 -16.50 -1.39
CA LEU A 392 -19.78 -15.87 -0.41
C LEU A 392 -19.55 -14.37 -0.27
N THR A 393 -18.29 -13.92 -0.34
CA THR A 393 -17.93 -12.50 -0.26
C THR A 393 -18.25 -11.78 -1.55
N ILE A 394 -17.86 -12.35 -2.69
CA ILE A 394 -18.16 -11.83 -4.02
C ILE A 394 -19.67 -11.61 -4.19
N ASP A 395 -20.47 -12.63 -3.91
CA ASP A 395 -21.94 -12.56 -4.06
C ASP A 395 -22.58 -11.56 -3.12
N ALA A 396 -22.01 -11.37 -1.94
CA ALA A 396 -22.50 -10.41 -0.97
C ALA A 396 -22.15 -8.97 -1.36
N VAL A 397 -20.92 -8.72 -1.82
CA VAL A 397 -20.48 -7.40 -2.27
C VAL A 397 -21.22 -6.97 -3.53
N LYS A 398 -21.45 -7.88 -4.49
CA LYS A 398 -22.32 -7.62 -5.66
C LYS A 398 -23.74 -7.19 -5.31
N LYS A 399 -24.23 -7.53 -4.12
CA LYS A 399 -25.58 -7.18 -3.63
C LYS A 399 -25.62 -5.86 -2.88
N ILE A 400 -24.47 -5.22 -2.60
CA ILE A 400 -24.45 -3.88 -2.00
C ILE A 400 -25.07 -2.92 -3.01
N PRO A 401 -26.20 -2.25 -2.69
CA PRO A 401 -26.80 -1.28 -3.60
C PRO A 401 -25.82 -0.14 -3.88
N PRO A 402 -25.77 0.40 -5.12
CA PRO A 402 -24.97 1.58 -5.42
C PRO A 402 -25.27 2.72 -4.44
N PHE A 403 -24.22 3.35 -3.94
CA PHE A 403 -24.31 4.52 -3.07
C PHE A 403 -23.16 5.48 -3.36
N VAL A 404 -23.34 6.73 -2.97
CA VAL A 404 -22.27 7.73 -2.92
C VAL A 404 -22.04 8.06 -1.46
N ARG A 405 -20.80 7.93 -1.02
CA ARG A 405 -20.39 8.28 0.34
C ARG A 405 -20.68 9.76 0.61
N LYS A 406 -21.05 10.07 1.85
CA LYS A 406 -21.23 11.44 2.32
C LYS A 406 -20.08 11.85 3.23
N PHE A 407 -19.35 12.89 2.83
CA PHE A 407 -18.37 13.57 3.68
C PHE A 407 -19.04 14.71 4.44
N ARG A 408 -18.43 15.16 5.54
CA ARG A 408 -19.02 16.24 6.35
C ARG A 408 -19.13 17.58 5.61
N TRP A 409 -18.29 17.83 4.60
CA TRP A 409 -18.33 19.04 3.77
C TRP A 409 -19.34 18.97 2.61
N ASP A 410 -19.98 17.83 2.35
CA ASP A 410 -21.00 17.70 1.29
C ASP A 410 -22.39 18.22 1.73
N LYS A 411 -22.48 18.87 2.88
CA LYS A 411 -23.74 19.25 3.54
C LYS A 411 -24.19 20.67 3.23
#